data_AF-A0A956QTS2-F1
#
_entry.id   AF-A0A956QTS2-F1
#
_cell.length_a   1.000
_cell.length_b   1.000
_cell.length_c   1.000
_cell.angle_alpha   90.00
_cell.angle_beta   90.00
_cell.angle_gamma   90.00
#
_symmetry.space_group_name_H-M   'P 1'
#
loop_
_entity.id
_entity.type
_entity.pdbx_description
1 polymer ?
#
loop_
_entity_poly.entity_id
_entity_poly.type
_entity_poly.pdbx_seq_one_letter_code
_entity_poly.pdbx_strand_id
1 'polypeptide(L)'
;MEPDPTFNFKETLATISQAAYAVTCHILFDAAVHGMIVAALIGLVGFVLRRKSHRFGKPLLAASRKVAIACLVVGIPGVLSFVFTGGLPDTGNYNVHSIGFIVFWCMACIPVIGEEMNYQWFGSSEKSTSGTASKSA
;
A
#
# COMPACT_ATOMS: atom_id res chain seq x y z
N MET A 1 -35.98 -15.00 -40.12
CA MET A 1 -35.93 -13.80 -39.28
C MET A 1 -35.47 -14.27 -37.91
N GLU A 2 -34.15 -14.26 -37.69
CA GLU A 2 -33.63 -14.36 -36.33
C GLU A 2 -34.14 -13.13 -35.57
N PRO A 3 -34.68 -13.29 -34.36
CA PRO A 3 -35.18 -12.16 -33.59
C PRO A 3 -34.03 -11.19 -33.32
N ASP A 4 -34.21 -9.92 -33.67
CA ASP A 4 -33.29 -8.85 -33.34
C ASP A 4 -32.98 -8.91 -31.83
N PRO A 5 -31.70 -8.85 -31.41
CA PRO A 5 -31.36 -8.86 -29.99
C PRO A 5 -31.91 -7.59 -29.35
N THR A 6 -33.06 -7.71 -28.70
CA THR A 6 -33.65 -6.61 -27.91
C THR A 6 -32.66 -6.25 -26.82
N PHE A 7 -32.02 -5.09 -26.96
CA PHE A 7 -31.04 -4.57 -26.00
C PHE A 7 -31.68 -4.48 -24.60
N ASN A 8 -31.24 -5.36 -23.71
CA ASN A 8 -31.74 -5.41 -22.35
C ASN A 8 -30.82 -4.59 -21.44
N PHE A 9 -31.16 -3.33 -21.20
CA PHE A 9 -30.35 -2.40 -20.41
C PHE A 9 -30.01 -2.92 -19.01
N LYS A 10 -30.93 -3.67 -18.37
CA LYS A 10 -30.70 -4.26 -17.03
C LYS A 10 -29.60 -5.32 -17.06
N GLU A 11 -29.61 -6.15 -18.08
CA GLU A 11 -28.61 -7.21 -18.27
C GLU A 11 -27.25 -6.61 -18.60
N THR A 12 -27.21 -5.63 -19.50
CA THR A 12 -25.99 -4.88 -19.83
C THR A 12 -25.38 -4.20 -18.60
N LEU A 13 -26.19 -3.54 -17.77
CA LEU A 13 -25.72 -2.91 -16.51
C LEU A 13 -25.18 -3.93 -15.51
N ALA A 14 -25.83 -5.09 -15.37
CA ALA A 14 -25.38 -6.15 -14.49
C ALA A 14 -24.00 -6.67 -14.93
N THR A 15 -23.81 -6.91 -16.23
CA THR A 15 -22.54 -7.36 -16.80
C THR A 15 -21.44 -6.31 -16.64
N ILE A 16 -21.73 -5.03 -16.88
CA ILE A 16 -20.75 -3.94 -16.69
C ILE A 16 -20.33 -3.83 -15.22
N SER A 17 -21.28 -3.89 -14.28
CA SER A 17 -20.97 -3.76 -12.86
C SER A 17 -20.19 -4.95 -12.32
N GLN A 18 -20.49 -6.17 -12.77
CA GLN A 18 -19.70 -7.37 -12.43
C GLN A 18 -18.29 -7.29 -13.01
N ALA A 19 -18.13 -6.86 -14.26
CA ALA A 19 -16.82 -6.66 -14.87
C ALA A 19 -16.01 -5.57 -14.16
N ALA A 20 -16.65 -4.44 -13.80
CA ALA A 20 -16.01 -3.36 -13.06
C ALA A 20 -15.58 -3.82 -11.65
N TYR A 21 -16.41 -4.62 -10.98
CA TYR A 21 -16.07 -5.21 -9.68
C TYR A 21 -14.86 -6.14 -9.79
N ALA A 22 -14.87 -7.05 -10.78
CA ALA A 22 -13.78 -7.97 -11.04
C ALA A 22 -12.46 -7.23 -11.29
N VAL A 23 -12.47 -6.23 -12.18
CA VAL A 23 -11.31 -5.39 -12.50
C VAL A 23 -10.82 -4.64 -11.25
N THR A 24 -11.73 -4.03 -10.50
CA THR A 24 -11.37 -3.28 -9.29
C THR A 24 -10.72 -4.17 -8.25
N CYS A 25 -11.31 -5.33 -7.96
CA CYS A 25 -10.77 -6.27 -6.99
C CYS A 25 -9.41 -6.82 -7.40
N HIS A 26 -9.22 -7.12 -8.70
CA HIS A 26 -7.95 -7.63 -9.20
C HIS A 26 -6.84 -6.57 -9.19
N ILE A 27 -7.15 -5.34 -9.61
CA ILE A 27 -6.21 -4.21 -9.60
C ILE A 27 -5.83 -3.83 -8.16
N LEU A 28 -6.80 -3.75 -7.25
CA LEU A 28 -6.52 -3.40 -5.86
C LEU A 28 -5.72 -4.49 -5.14
N PHE A 29 -6.01 -5.76 -5.43
CA PHE A 29 -5.23 -6.87 -4.90
C PHE A 29 -3.77 -6.81 -5.39
N ASP A 30 -3.57 -6.60 -6.70
CA ASP A 30 -2.25 -6.53 -7.29
C ASP A 30 -1.46 -5.31 -6.79
N ALA A 31 -2.13 -4.15 -6.66
CA ALA A 31 -1.57 -2.97 -6.01
C ALA A 31 -1.14 -3.26 -4.58
N ALA A 32 -1.96 -3.98 -3.80
CA ALA A 32 -1.64 -4.35 -2.42
C ALA A 32 -0.44 -5.32 -2.33
N VAL A 33 -0.35 -6.30 -3.23
CA VAL A 33 0.79 -7.24 -3.30
C VAL A 33 2.08 -6.48 -3.62
N HIS A 34 2.07 -5.60 -4.62
CA HIS A 34 3.21 -4.76 -4.95
C HIS A 34 3.61 -3.84 -3.78
N GLY A 35 2.63 -3.25 -3.09
CA GLY A 35 2.86 -2.42 -1.92
C GLY A 35 3.50 -3.20 -0.77
N MET A 36 3.07 -4.45 -0.54
CA MET A 36 3.66 -5.34 0.45
C MET A 36 5.11 -5.70 0.11
N ILE A 37 5.43 -5.91 -1.17
CA ILE A 37 6.82 -6.15 -1.61
C ILE A 37 7.68 -4.91 -1.35
N VAL A 38 7.21 -3.71 -1.71
CA VAL A 38 7.93 -2.45 -1.45
C VAL A 38 8.12 -2.22 0.05
N ALA A 39 7.07 -2.44 0.86
CA ALA A 39 7.14 -2.35 2.32
C ALA A 39 8.15 -3.34 2.90
N ALA A 40 8.21 -4.57 2.39
CA ALA A 40 9.19 -5.57 2.81
C ALA A 40 10.62 -5.16 2.45
N LEU A 41 10.87 -4.61 1.26
CA LEU A 41 12.19 -4.12 0.86
C LEU A 41 12.65 -2.95 1.75
N ILE A 42 11.79 -1.95 1.97
CA ILE A 42 12.09 -0.82 2.86
C ILE A 42 12.29 -1.31 4.29
N GLY A 43 11.44 -2.21 4.78
CA GLY A 43 11.55 -2.81 6.10
C GLY A 43 12.86 -3.60 6.28
N LEU A 44 13.29 -4.34 5.27
CA LEU A 44 14.55 -5.09 5.27
C LEU A 44 15.75 -4.14 5.34
N VAL A 45 15.76 -3.10 4.51
CA VAL A 45 16.82 -2.06 4.55
C VAL A 45 16.84 -1.39 5.93
N GLY A 46 15.66 -1.07 6.48
CA GLY A 46 15.52 -0.49 7.82
C GLY A 46 16.04 -1.42 8.91
N PHE A 47 15.77 -2.72 8.80
CA PHE A 47 16.24 -3.74 9.72
C PHE A 47 17.77 -3.90 9.68
N VAL A 48 18.36 -3.93 8.48
CA VAL A 48 19.82 -3.98 8.28
C VAL A 48 20.48 -2.72 8.86
N LEU A 49 19.93 -1.54 8.59
CA LEU A 49 20.43 -0.27 9.14
C LEU A 49 20.28 -0.21 10.67
N ARG A 50 19.20 -0.78 11.22
CA ARG A 50 19.01 -0.90 12.67
C ARG A 50 20.04 -1.83 13.31
N ARG A 51 20.37 -2.96 12.66
CA ARG A 51 21.45 -3.85 13.11
C ARG A 51 22.82 -3.16 13.11
N LYS A 52 23.05 -2.24 12.17
CA LYS A 52 24.26 -1.41 12.12
C LYS A 52 24.21 -0.18 13.04
N SER A 53 23.21 -0.08 13.94
CA SER A 53 22.98 1.05 14.85
C SER A 53 22.90 2.42 14.16
N HIS A 54 22.47 2.45 12.89
CA HIS A 54 22.33 3.68 12.13
C HIS A 54 21.07 4.43 12.58
N ARG A 55 21.16 5.75 12.76
CA ARG A 55 20.03 6.60 13.21
C ARG A 55 18.79 6.48 12.30
N PHE A 56 18.98 6.12 11.04
CA PHE A 56 17.91 5.92 10.04
C PHE A 56 17.16 4.59 10.14
N GLY A 57 17.61 3.62 10.93
CA GLY A 57 16.93 2.30 11.00
C GLY A 57 15.54 2.36 11.65
N LYS A 58 15.37 3.18 12.69
CA LYS A 58 14.07 3.37 13.37
C LYS A 58 13.00 4.04 12.48
N PRO A 59 13.28 5.20 11.82
CA PRO A 59 12.27 5.87 10.99
C PRO A 59 11.89 5.02 9.77
N LEU A 60 12.85 4.31 9.15
CA LEU A 60 12.56 3.44 8.02
C LEU A 60 11.63 2.27 8.38
N LEU A 61 11.83 1.66 9.56
CA LEU A 61 10.95 0.61 10.06
C LEU A 61 9.55 1.13 10.40
N ALA A 62 9.44 2.32 10.99
CA ALA A 62 8.14 2.95 11.26
C ALA A 62 7.37 3.25 9.98
N ALA A 63 8.04 3.83 8.97
CA ALA A 63 7.48 4.08 7.66
C ALA A 63 7.02 2.78 6.98
N SER A 64 7.86 1.73 6.98
CA SER A 64 7.51 0.43 6.40
C SER A 64 6.25 -0.18 7.03
N ARG A 65 6.06 0.01 8.35
CA ARG A 65 4.87 -0.47 9.06
C ARG A 65 3.61 0.30 8.66
N LYS A 66 3.69 1.61 8.51
CA LYS A 66 2.57 2.44 8.04
C LYS A 66 2.17 2.06 6.62
N VAL A 67 3.15 1.86 5.74
CA VAL A 67 2.91 1.41 4.35
C VAL A 67 2.28 0.02 4.35
N ALA A 68 2.77 -0.92 5.15
CA ALA A 68 2.18 -2.25 5.26
C ALA A 68 0.71 -2.22 5.73
N ILE A 69 0.37 -1.36 6.70
CA ILE A 69 -1.01 -1.17 7.16
C ILE A 69 -1.89 -0.61 6.03
N ALA A 70 -1.40 0.39 5.27
CA ALA A 70 -2.12 0.92 4.13
C ALA A 70 -2.35 -0.15 3.04
N CYS A 71 -1.35 -0.98 2.77
CA CYS A 71 -1.47 -2.10 1.83
C CYS A 71 -2.53 -3.11 2.27
N LEU A 72 -2.60 -3.41 3.57
CA LEU A 72 -3.63 -4.31 4.11
C LEU A 72 -5.03 -3.75 3.89
N VAL A 73 -5.25 -2.46 4.15
CA VAL A 73 -6.56 -1.80 3.95
C VAL A 73 -6.97 -1.81 2.48
N VAL A 74 -6.05 -1.46 1.58
CA VAL A 74 -6.30 -1.45 0.13
C VAL A 74 -6.53 -2.86 -0.41
N GLY A 75 -5.91 -3.89 0.19
CA GLY A 75 -6.06 -5.29 -0.19
C GLY A 75 -7.36 -5.95 0.28
N ILE A 76 -8.11 -5.37 1.23
CA ILE A 76 -9.34 -5.96 1.79
C ILE A 76 -10.35 -6.39 0.70
N PRO A 77 -10.68 -5.57 -0.31
CA PRO A 77 -11.65 -5.94 -1.35
C PRO A 77 -11.17 -7.12 -2.20
N GLY A 78 -9.86 -7.19 -2.46
CA GLY A 78 -9.22 -8.27 -3.21
C GLY A 78 -9.16 -9.58 -2.41
N VAL A 79 -8.81 -9.50 -1.13
CA VAL A 79 -8.77 -10.65 -0.22
C VAL A 79 -10.18 -11.19 0.04
N LEU A 80 -11.17 -10.32 0.27
CA LEU A 80 -12.58 -10.74 0.40
C LEU A 80 -13.04 -11.49 -0.84
N SER A 81 -12.77 -10.93 -2.02
CA SER A 81 -13.09 -11.60 -3.29
C SER A 81 -12.41 -12.96 -3.37
N PHE A 82 -11.10 -13.04 -3.11
CA PHE A 82 -10.35 -14.30 -3.11
C PHE A 82 -10.92 -15.34 -2.14
N VAL A 83 -11.34 -14.93 -0.94
CA VAL A 83 -11.92 -15.83 0.08
C VAL A 83 -13.32 -16.32 -0.31
N PHE A 84 -14.16 -15.46 -0.90
CA PHE A 84 -15.53 -15.81 -1.27
C PHE A 84 -15.63 -16.58 -2.59
N THR A 85 -14.76 -16.31 -3.58
CA THR A 85 -14.81 -16.96 -4.90
C THR A 85 -13.74 -18.03 -5.12
N GLY A 86 -12.82 -18.23 -4.16
CA GLY A 86 -11.75 -19.26 -4.26
C GLY A 86 -10.68 -18.96 -5.33
N GLY A 87 -10.77 -17.79 -5.97
CA GLY A 87 -9.90 -17.33 -7.03
C GLY A 87 -10.26 -15.89 -7.42
N LEU A 88 -9.29 -15.18 -8.00
CA LEU A 88 -9.54 -13.85 -8.56
C LEU A 88 -10.24 -14.03 -9.92
N PRO A 89 -11.33 -13.28 -10.19
CA PRO A 89 -12.02 -13.36 -11.48
C PRO A 89 -11.07 -12.94 -12.60
N ASP A 90 -11.01 -13.75 -13.67
CA ASP A 90 -10.05 -13.60 -14.77
C ASP A 90 -10.32 -12.27 -15.52
N THR A 91 -9.54 -11.24 -15.20
CA THR A 91 -9.61 -9.95 -15.87
C THR A 91 -8.74 -10.03 -17.10
N GLY A 92 -9.38 -10.31 -18.25
CA GLY A 92 -8.71 -10.55 -19.53
C GLY A 92 -7.47 -9.70 -19.78
N ASN A 93 -6.37 -10.37 -20.11
CA ASN A 93 -5.05 -9.87 -20.54
C ASN A 93 -4.66 -8.46 -20.04
N TYR A 94 -4.82 -8.18 -18.74
CA TYR A 94 -4.16 -7.04 -18.11
C TYR A 94 -2.71 -7.43 -17.82
N ASN A 95 -1.76 -6.71 -18.44
CA ASN A 95 -0.34 -6.94 -18.20
C ASN A 95 0.04 -6.45 -16.80
N VAL A 96 0.12 -7.40 -15.88
CA VAL A 96 0.38 -7.29 -14.43
C VAL A 96 1.74 -6.63 -14.13
N HIS A 97 2.65 -6.55 -15.11
CA HIS A 97 3.95 -5.87 -14.99
C HIS A 97 3.85 -4.34 -15.18
N SER A 98 2.84 -3.69 -14.61
CA SER A 98 2.69 -2.24 -14.75
C SER A 98 3.68 -1.52 -13.83
N ILE A 99 4.72 -0.94 -14.43
CA ILE A 99 5.68 -0.01 -13.79
C ILE A 99 4.94 1.07 -12.97
N GLY A 100 3.69 1.40 -13.34
CA GLY A 100 2.82 2.33 -12.63
C GLY A 100 2.61 2.00 -11.15
N PHE A 101 2.49 0.72 -10.77
CA PHE A 101 2.32 0.35 -9.36
C PHE A 101 3.57 0.63 -8.53
N ILE A 102 4.75 0.37 -9.09
CA ILE A 102 6.02 0.65 -8.43
C ILE A 102 6.17 2.16 -8.24
N VAL A 103 5.90 2.97 -9.27
CA VAL A 103 5.97 4.43 -9.20
C VAL A 103 4.96 4.98 -8.18
N PHE A 104 3.74 4.45 -8.16
CA PHE A 104 2.71 4.83 -7.20
C PHE A 104 3.17 4.60 -5.75
N TRP A 105 3.71 3.40 -5.46
CA TRP A 105 4.22 3.10 -4.13
C TRP A 105 5.47 3.91 -3.76
N CYS A 106 6.35 4.20 -4.72
CA CYS A 106 7.47 5.10 -4.50
C CYS A 106 6.99 6.51 -4.12
N MET A 107 6.01 7.06 -4.84
CA MET A 107 5.41 8.37 -4.52
C MET A 107 4.73 8.37 -3.15
N ALA A 108 4.09 7.28 -2.74
CA ALA A 108 3.48 7.17 -1.42
C ALA A 108 4.52 7.04 -0.29
N CYS A 109 5.63 6.33 -0.52
CA CYS A 109 6.64 6.06 0.50
C CYS A 109 7.52 7.28 0.81
N ILE A 110 7.88 8.09 -0.20
CA ILE A 110 8.74 9.27 -0.03
C ILE A 110 8.23 10.26 1.05
N PRO A 111 6.98 10.74 1.00
CA PRO A 111 6.48 11.67 2.00
C PRO A 111 6.38 11.05 3.40
N VAL A 112 6.00 9.76 3.50
CA VAL A 112 5.91 9.05 4.79
C VAL A 112 7.28 8.88 5.44
N ILE A 113 8.31 8.56 4.65
CA ILE A 113 9.70 8.49 5.13
C ILE A 113 10.18 9.88 5.54
N GLY A 114 9.87 10.91 4.74
CA GLY A 114 10.19 12.30 5.04
C GLY A 114 9.59 12.78 6.36
N GLU A 115 8.31 12.47 6.61
CA GLU A 115 7.60 12.80 7.84
C GLU A 115 8.25 12.13 9.06
N GLU A 116 8.55 10.83 9.00
CA GLU A 116 9.21 10.10 10.08
C GLU A 116 10.64 10.58 10.36
N MET A 117 11.38 10.97 9.32
CA MET A 117 12.70 11.58 9.46
C MET A 117 12.61 12.96 10.11
N ASN A 118 11.62 13.76 9.71
CA ASN A 118 11.35 15.09 10.25
C ASN A 118 10.97 15.03 11.75
N TYR A 119 10.09 14.12 12.14
CA TYR A 119 9.72 13.90 13.54
C TYR A 119 10.92 13.54 14.42
N GLN A 120 11.87 12.76 13.92
CA GLN A 120 13.05 12.41 14.70
C GLN A 120 14.08 13.52 14.80
N TRP A 121 14.21 14.37 13.78
CA TRP A 121 15.13 15.51 13.84
C TRP A 121 14.60 16.67 14.68
N PHE A 122 13.34 17.05 14.52
CA PHE A 122 12.77 18.19 15.24
C PHE A 122 12.15 17.78 16.59
N GLY A 123 11.57 16.59 16.71
CA GLY A 123 11.03 16.09 17.97
C GLY A 123 12.08 15.63 18.98
N SER A 124 13.30 15.28 18.54
CA SER A 124 14.40 14.97 19.47
C SER A 124 15.03 16.22 20.09
N SER A 125 14.97 17.38 19.41
CA SER A 125 15.51 18.64 19.94
C SER A 125 14.77 19.08 21.21
N GLU A 126 13.47 18.81 21.33
CA GLU A 126 12.67 19.21 22.48
C GLU A 126 12.99 18.42 23.76
N LYS A 127 13.40 17.15 23.63
CA LYS A 127 13.81 16.32 24.79
C LYS A 127 15.21 16.64 25.31
N SER A 128 16.10 17.21 24.49
CA SER A 128 17.43 17.60 24.93
C SER A 128 17.44 18.88 25.77
N THR A 129 16.49 19.79 25.57
CA THR A 129 16.43 21.06 26.31
C THR A 129 15.77 20.92 27.69
N SER A 130 14.93 19.91 27.92
CA SER A 130 14.29 19.68 29.23
C SER A 130 15.16 18.88 30.21
N GLY A 131 16.22 18.20 29.73
CA GLY A 131 17.10 17.38 30.58
C GLY A 131 18.17 18.17 31.33
N THR A 132 18.53 19.37 30.86
CA THR A 132 19.59 20.20 31.45
C THR A 132 19.06 21.19 32.48
N ALA A 133 17.75 21.46 32.51
CA ALA A 133 17.14 22.39 33.46
C ALA A 133 16.89 21.79 34.86
N SER A 134 16.99 20.47 35.03
CA SER A 134 16.68 19.79 36.30
C SER A 134 17.90 19.39 37.14
N LYS A 135 19.12 19.79 36.76
CA LYS A 135 20.36 19.47 37.51
C LYS A 135 21.04 20.66 38.19
N SER A 136 20.36 21.80 38.28
CA SER A 136 20.87 22.97 38.99
C SER A 136 19.77 23.53 39.90
N ALA A 137 19.42 22.77 40.93
CA ALA A 137 18.73 23.25 42.12
C ALA A 137 19.32 22.51 43.33
#